data_AF-A0A1G0Y971-F1
#
_entry.id   AF-A0A1G0Y971-F1
#
_cell.length_a   1.000
_cell.length_b   1.000
_cell.length_c   1.000
_cell.angle_alpha   90.00
_cell.angle_beta   90.00
_cell.angle_gamma   90.00
#
_symmetry.space_group_name_H-M   'P 1'
#
loop_
_entity.id
_entity.type
_entity.pdbx_description
1 polymer ?
#
loop_
_entity_poly.entity_id
_entity_poly.type
_entity_poly.pdbx_seq_one_letter_code
_entity_poly.pdbx_strand_id
1 'polypeptide(L)' 'MFTIAQYSRYIGHQIQVHLYSKINGQKKLRGKIIAATNETVVLDIDETSFEIQFPQIIKASLIDE' A
#
# COMPACT_ATOMS: atom_id res chain seq x y z
N MET A 1 -7.07 -14.36 1.30
CA MET A 1 -6.18 -13.70 2.28
C MET A 1 -5.00 -13.13 1.51
N PHE A 2 -4.79 -11.80 1.51
CA PHE A 2 -3.61 -11.20 0.89
C PHE A 2 -2.45 -11.31 1.86
N THR A 3 -1.53 -12.23 1.61
CA THR A 3 -0.31 -12.42 2.42
C THR A 3 0.72 -11.36 2.04
N ILE A 4 1.53 -10.92 3.00
CA ILE A 4 2.64 -9.96 2.78
C ILE A 4 3.60 -10.40 1.66
N ALA A 5 3.76 -11.71 1.45
CA ALA A 5 4.51 -12.28 0.35
C ALA A 5 3.99 -11.85 -1.04
N GLN A 6 2.70 -11.54 -1.17
CA GLN A 6 2.13 -11.01 -2.40
C GLN A 6 2.56 -9.56 -2.64
N TYR A 7 2.65 -8.71 -1.61
CA TYR A 7 3.08 -7.31 -1.79
C TYR A 7 4.51 -7.22 -2.30
N SER A 8 5.40 -8.07 -1.80
CA SER A 8 6.79 -8.12 -2.29
C SER A 8 6.86 -8.49 -3.78
N ARG A 9 5.92 -9.31 -4.28
CA ARG A 9 5.82 -9.65 -5.71
C ARG A 9 5.29 -8.51 -6.58
N TYR A 10 4.52 -7.58 -6.00
CA TYR A 10 3.94 -6.43 -6.68
C TYR A 10 4.73 -5.12 -6.44
N ILE A 11 5.96 -5.20 -5.91
CA ILE A 11 6.87 -4.05 -5.92
C ILE A 11 7.01 -3.55 -7.37
N GLY A 12 6.82 -2.26 -7.59
CA GLY A 12 6.81 -1.65 -8.91
C GLY A 12 5.42 -1.43 -9.52
N HIS A 13 4.37 -2.07 -8.97
CA HIS A 13 3.01 -2.00 -9.51
C HIS A 13 2.16 -0.99 -8.76
N GLN A 14 1.13 -0.48 -9.43
CA GLN A 14 0.18 0.45 -8.84
C GLN A 14 -0.89 -0.29 -8.04
N ILE A 15 -1.09 0.09 -6.79
CA ILE A 15 -2.11 -0.48 -5.93
C ILE A 15 -2.98 0.59 -5.28
N GLN A 16 -4.20 0.18 -4.93
CA GLN A 16 -5.09 0.92 -4.06
C GLN A 16 -5.17 0.22 -2.72
N VAL A 17 -4.82 0.93 -1.65
CA VAL A 17 -5.00 0.46 -0.28
C VAL A 17 -6.15 1.18 0.41
N HIS A 18 -6.95 0.41 1.13
CA HIS A 18 -7.97 0.87 2.04
C HIS A 18 -7.43 0.79 3.46
N LEU A 19 -7.51 1.91 4.16
CA LEU A 19 -6.99 2.07 5.50
C LEU A 19 -8.11 2.03 6.53
N TYR A 20 -7.79 1.52 7.71
CA TYR A 20 -8.69 1.50 8.86
C TYR A 20 -8.86 2.90 9.45
N SER A 21 -7.74 3.58 9.64
CA SER A 21 -7.68 4.98 10.07
C SER A 21 -7.38 5.90 8.89
N LYS A 22 -7.77 7.17 9.01
CA LYS A 22 -7.38 8.18 8.02
C LYS A 22 -5.87 8.40 8.11
N ILE A 23 -5.11 7.98 7.10
CA ILE A 23 -3.73 8.44 6.91
C ILE A 23 -3.78 9.60 5.93
N ASN A 24 -3.16 10.72 6.28
CA ASN A 24 -3.19 11.93 5.44
C ASN A 24 -4.60 12.45 5.12
N GLY A 25 -5.55 12.28 6.05
CA GLY A 25 -6.95 12.70 5.89
C GLY A 25 -7.79 11.78 4.98
N GLN A 26 -7.17 10.80 4.31
CA GLN A 26 -7.82 9.90 3.37
C GLN A 26 -7.87 8.47 3.90
N LYS A 27 -8.97 7.75 3.65
CA LYS A 27 -9.09 6.31 3.95
C LYS A 27 -8.66 5.42 2.78
N LYS A 28 -8.54 6.01 1.59
CA LYS A 28 -8.09 5.34 0.36
C LYS A 28 -6.81 6.01 -0.06
N LEU A 29 -5.77 5.22 -0.26
CA LEU A 29 -4.54 5.68 -0.87
C LEU A 29 -4.31 4.89 -2.15
N ARG A 30 -3.82 5.57 -3.18
CA ARG A 30 -3.46 4.99 -4.46
C ARG A 30 -2.02 5.36 -4.71
N GLY A 31 -1.18 4.36 -4.91
CA GLY A 31 0.24 4.57 -5.06
C GLY A 31 0.93 3.35 -5.61
N LYS A 32 2.16 3.55 -6.07
CA LYS A 32 3.02 2.49 -6.55
C LYS A 32 3.76 1.88 -5.37
N ILE A 33 3.77 0.55 -5.25
CA ILE A 33 4.58 -0.10 -4.20
C ILE A 33 6.05 0.12 -4.55
N ILE A 34 6.79 0.82 -3.70
CA ILE A 34 8.25 0.95 -3.84
C ILE A 34 9.00 0.06 -2.87
N ALA A 35 8.40 -0.26 -1.73
CA ALA A 35 8.91 -1.26 -0.81
C ALA A 35 7.78 -1.92 -0.03
N ALA A 36 7.95 -3.18 0.35
CA ALA A 36 7.03 -3.88 1.23
C ALA A 36 7.84 -4.76 2.18
N THR A 37 7.67 -4.56 3.48
CA THR A 37 8.24 -5.38 4.56
C THR A 37 7.13 -6.18 5.25
N ASN A 38 7.50 -7.01 6.22
CA ASN A 38 6.53 -7.79 7.00
C ASN A 38 5.64 -6.94 7.91
N GLU A 39 5.99 -5.67 8.14
CA GLU A 39 5.28 -4.81 9.10
C GLU A 39 4.77 -3.52 8.45
N THR A 40 5.44 -3.06 7.39
CA THR A 40 5.14 -1.79 6.71
C THR A 40 5.16 -1.94 5.19
N VAL A 41 4.35 -1.14 4.49
CA VAL A 41 4.35 -1.02 3.04
C VAL A 41 4.64 0.44 2.71
N VAL A 42 5.61 0.67 1.82
CA VAL A 42 5.96 1.98 1.31
C VAL A 42 5.35 2.16 -0.07
N LEU A 43 4.45 3.13 -0.17
CA LEU A 43 3.78 3.52 -1.41
C LEU A 43 4.29 4.86 -1.88
N ASP A 44 4.66 4.95 -3.15
CA ASP A 44 4.91 6.21 -3.82
C ASP A 44 3.59 6.78 -4.36
N ILE A 45 3.24 7.99 -3.92
CA ILE A 45 2.02 8.73 -4.28
C ILE A 45 2.46 10.13 -4.70
N ASP A 46 2.28 10.49 -5.97
CA ASP A 46 2.67 11.81 -6.51
C ASP A 46 4.11 12.20 -6.10
N GLU A 47 5.09 11.31 -6.38
CA GLU A 47 6.52 11.49 -6.05
C GLU A 47 6.84 11.60 -4.55
N THR A 48 5.86 11.29 -3.70
CA THR A 48 6.02 11.26 -2.24
C THR A 48 5.91 9.83 -1.72
N SER A 49 6.92 9.36 -1.02
CA SER A 49 6.92 8.05 -0.37
C SER A 49 6.14 8.08 0.95
N PHE A 50 5.09 7.27 1.04
CA PHE A 50 4.26 7.06 2.21
C PHE A 50 4.51 5.69 2.82
N GLU A 51 5.01 5.67 4.05
CA GLU A 51 5.10 4.44 4.84
C GLU A 51 3.78 4.18 5.58
N ILE A 52 3.22 3.00 5.37
CA ILE A 52 1.93 2.59 5.92
C ILE A 52 2.13 1.28 6.68
N GLN A 53 1.72 1.23 7.93
CA GLN A 53 1.77 -0.01 8.70
C GLN A 53 0.73 -1.01 8.20
N PHE A 54 1.14 -2.26 8.01
CA PHE A 54 0.26 -3.37 7.60
C PHE A 54 -1.02 -3.48 8.45
N PRO A 55 -1.01 -3.37 9.79
CA PRO A 55 -2.24 -3.38 10.60
C PRO A 55 -3.23 -2.25 10.28
N GLN A 56 -2.78 -1.15 9.66
CA GLN A 56 -3.68 -0.09 9.21
C GLN A 56 -4.32 -0.39 7.86
N ILE A 57 -3.81 -1.36 7.09
CA ILE A 57 -4.35 -1.73 5.78
C ILE A 57 -5.47 -2.76 5.98
N ILE A 58 -6.72 -2.35 5.76
CA ILE A 58 -7.87 -3.27 5.75
C ILE A 58 -7.81 -4.15 4.51
N LYS A 59 -7.55 -3.54 3.35
CA LYS A 59 -7.63 -4.22 2.06
C LYS A 59 -6.72 -3.52 1.06
N ALA A 60 -6.02 -4.31 0.25
CA ALA A 60 -5.37 -3.80 -0.95
C ALA A 60 -5.98 -4.42 -2.20
N SER A 61 -5.92 -3.67 -3.28
CA SER A 61 -6.26 -4.13 -4.61
C SER A 61 -5.19 -3.64 -5.57
N LEU A 62 -4.63 -4.56 -6.35
CA LEU A 62 -3.79 -4.23 -7.48
C LEU A 62 -4.67 -3.54 -8.53
N ILE A 63 -4.23 -2.39 -9.05
CA ILE A 63 -4.92 -1.61 -10.08
C ILE A 63 -4.03 -1.42 -11.31
N ASP A 64 -3.00 -2.26 -11.46
CA ASP A 64 -2.14 -2.30 -12.63
C ASP A 64 -2.98 -2.41 -13.92
N GLU A 65 -2.68 -1.55 -14.90
CA GLU A 65 -3.39 -1.41 -16.20
C GLU A 65 -2.81 -2.33 -17.27
#